data_AF-A0A377NA40-F1
#
_entry.id   AF-A0A377NA40-F1
#
_cell.length_a   1.000
_cell.length_b   1.000
_cell.length_c   1.000
_cell.angle_alpha   90.00
_cell.angle_beta   90.00
_cell.angle_gamma   90.00
#
_symmetry.space_group_name_H-M   'P 1'
#
loop_
_entity.id
_entity.type
_entity.pdbx_description
1 polymer ?
#
loop_
_entity_poly.entity_id
_entity_poly.type
_entity_poly.pdbx_seq_one_letter_code
_entity_poly.pdbx_strand_id
1 'polypeptide(L)'
;MAAETVRRFGIEPKVALLSHSSFGTSDGASAVKMRKTLALVNQRAPELEIDGEMHGDAALVESIRQDIMPDSPLKGAANILIMPNMEAARISYNLLRVSSSEGVTVGPVLMGVSKPVHILTPIASVRRIVNMVALAVVEAQTEPL
;
A
#
# COMPACT_ATOMS: atom_id res chain seq x y z
N MET A 1 10.08 -4.67 1.37
CA MET A 1 9.11 -5.02 0.31
C MET A 1 8.27 -3.81 -0.10
N ALA A 2 6.98 -3.65 0.26
CA ALA A 2 6.14 -2.57 -0.31
C ALA A 2 6.75 -1.14 -0.21
N ALA A 3 7.25 -0.77 0.97
CA ALA A 3 7.93 0.51 1.17
C ALA A 3 9.20 0.66 0.31
N GLU A 4 9.98 -0.41 0.19
CA GLU A 4 11.18 -0.44 -0.63
C GLU A 4 10.86 -0.33 -2.12
N THR A 5 9.81 -1.02 -2.60
CA THR A 5 9.33 -0.91 -3.97
C THR A 5 8.98 0.55 -4.28
N VAL A 6 8.25 1.23 -3.40
CA VAL A 6 7.90 2.66 -3.59
C VAL A 6 9.13 3.56 -3.59
N ARG A 7 10.14 3.30 -2.73
CA ARG A 7 11.42 4.02 -2.76
C ARG A 7 12.13 3.89 -4.11
N ARG A 8 12.05 2.74 -4.78
CA ARG A 8 12.63 2.54 -6.12
C ARG A 8 11.95 3.38 -7.21
N PHE A 9 10.70 3.80 -7.00
CA PHE A 9 10.04 4.81 -7.85
C PHE A 9 10.46 6.25 -7.50
N GLY A 10 11.41 6.44 -6.58
CA GLY A 10 11.85 7.77 -6.12
C GLY A 10 10.86 8.45 -5.19
N ILE A 11 9.95 7.69 -4.56
CA ILE A 11 8.89 8.21 -3.70
C ILE A 11 9.18 7.80 -2.25
N GLU A 12 9.08 8.75 -1.32
CA GLU A 12 9.22 8.43 0.10
C GLU A 12 7.96 7.68 0.61
N PRO A 13 8.09 6.46 1.17
CA PRO A 13 6.96 5.65 1.58
C PRO A 13 6.26 6.22 2.82
N LYS A 14 4.94 6.40 2.69
CA LYS A 14 4.02 6.82 3.74
C LYS A 14 2.91 5.79 3.87
N VAL A 15 3.00 4.97 4.90
CA VAL A 15 2.24 3.73 5.02
C VAL A 15 1.06 3.90 5.97
N ALA A 16 -0.13 3.55 5.51
CA ALA A 16 -1.32 3.40 6.35
C ALA A 16 -1.75 1.94 6.41
N LEU A 17 -1.92 1.41 7.63
CA LEU A 17 -2.58 0.12 7.86
C LEU A 17 -4.09 0.34 7.94
N LEU A 18 -4.83 -0.15 6.95
CA LEU A 18 -6.26 0.09 6.84
C LEU A 18 -7.10 -0.93 7.60
N SER A 19 -8.22 -0.46 8.13
CA SER A 19 -9.20 -1.28 8.83
C SER A 19 -10.58 -0.64 8.76
N HIS A 20 -11.61 -1.40 9.15
CA HIS A 20 -12.93 -0.85 9.46
C HIS A 20 -12.96 -0.14 10.82
N SER A 21 -11.88 -0.26 11.60
CA SER A 21 -11.65 0.48 12.84
C SER A 21 -10.66 1.62 12.61
N SER A 22 -10.74 2.62 13.47
CA SER A 22 -9.76 3.70 13.57
C SER A 22 -9.27 3.79 15.00
N PHE A 23 -7.98 3.53 15.20
CA PHE A 23 -7.28 3.72 16.47
C PHE A 23 -7.99 3.14 17.70
N GLY A 24 -8.47 1.90 17.60
CA GLY A 24 -9.06 1.17 18.73
C GLY A 24 -10.59 1.29 18.86
N THR A 25 -11.29 1.90 17.91
CA THR A 25 -12.78 1.96 17.94
C THR A 25 -13.46 0.58 17.87
N SER A 26 -12.74 -0.48 17.51
CA SER A 26 -13.23 -1.85 17.47
C SER A 26 -12.11 -2.86 17.75
N ASP A 27 -12.48 -3.94 18.45
CA ASP A 27 -11.62 -5.12 18.68
C ASP A 27 -11.93 -6.28 17.71
N GLY A 28 -12.53 -5.97 16.56
CA GLY A 28 -12.70 -6.95 15.49
C GLY A 28 -11.37 -7.55 15.03
N ALA A 29 -11.41 -8.80 14.56
CA ALA A 29 -10.20 -9.57 14.23
C ALA A 29 -9.26 -8.86 13.23
N SER A 30 -9.80 -8.16 12.23
CA SER A 30 -9.04 -7.34 11.29
C SER A 30 -8.33 -6.16 11.96
N ALA A 31 -9.01 -5.46 12.87
CA ALA A 31 -8.48 -4.32 13.59
C ALA A 31 -7.34 -4.73 14.53
N VAL A 32 -7.56 -5.78 15.35
CA VAL A 32 -6.54 -6.37 16.22
C VAL A 32 -5.33 -6.83 15.41
N LYS A 33 -5.54 -7.44 14.23
CA LYS A 33 -4.46 -7.84 13.35
C LYS A 33 -3.63 -6.65 12.88
N MET A 34 -4.26 -5.56 12.44
CA MET A 34 -3.54 -4.38 11.96
C MET A 34 -2.76 -3.67 13.06
N ARG A 35 -3.31 -3.54 14.28
CA ARG A 35 -2.55 -3.02 15.43
C ARG A 35 -1.34 -3.88 15.79
N LYS A 36 -1.49 -5.21 15.77
CA LYS A 36 -0.37 -6.14 15.94
C LYS A 36 0.66 -6.00 14.82
N THR A 37 0.22 -5.84 13.58
CA THR A 37 1.11 -5.58 12.44
C THR A 37 1.90 -4.29 12.64
N LEU A 38 1.28 -3.19 13.09
CA LEU A 38 1.99 -1.95 13.37
C LEU A 38 3.12 -2.17 14.39
N ALA A 39 2.81 -2.83 15.51
CA ALA A 39 3.81 -3.12 16.54
C ALA A 39 5.00 -3.94 16.00
N LEU A 40 4.73 -4.93 15.15
CA LEU A 40 5.78 -5.75 14.53
C LEU A 40 6.61 -4.98 13.49
N VAL A 41 5.98 -4.08 12.74
CA VAL A 41 6.69 -3.25 11.75
C VAL A 41 7.57 -2.23 12.47
N ASN A 42 7.07 -1.56 13.50
CA ASN A 42 7.84 -0.59 14.29
C ASN A 42 9.08 -1.21 14.95
N GLN A 43 9.03 -2.50 15.31
CA GLN A 43 10.20 -3.22 15.82
C GLN A 43 11.27 -3.49 14.74
N ARG A 44 10.86 -3.67 13.48
CA ARG A 44 11.73 -4.09 12.37
C ARG A 44 12.22 -2.94 11.50
N ALA A 45 11.44 -1.86 11.41
CA ALA A 45 11.70 -0.68 10.59
C ALA A 45 11.18 0.57 11.34
N PRO A 46 11.80 0.94 12.48
CA PRO A 46 11.36 2.07 13.30
C PRO A 46 11.42 3.42 12.58
N GLU A 47 12.21 3.53 11.51
CA GLU A 47 12.35 4.73 10.68
C GLU A 47 11.26 4.87 9.62
N LEU A 48 10.44 3.84 9.39
CA LEU A 48 9.39 3.87 8.39
C LEU A 48 8.24 4.78 8.87
N GLU A 49 7.84 5.74 8.03
CA GLU A 49 6.64 6.54 8.28
C GLU A 49 5.39 5.66 8.09
N ILE A 50 4.91 5.07 9.18
CA ILE A 50 3.77 4.14 9.20
C ILE A 50 2.84 4.43 10.38
N ASP A 51 1.54 4.30 10.14
CA ASP A 51 0.54 4.37 11.22
C ASP A 51 -0.70 3.50 10.90
N GLY A 52 -1.55 3.34 11.91
CA GLY A 52 -2.82 2.64 11.85
C GLY A 52 -3.10 1.82 13.11
N GLU A 53 -4.14 1.03 13.15
CA GLU A 53 -5.17 0.83 12.13
C GLU A 53 -6.07 2.06 11.94
N MET A 54 -6.45 2.36 10.69
CA MET A 54 -7.32 3.49 10.40
C MET A 54 -8.26 3.27 9.22
N HIS A 55 -9.31 4.09 9.16
CA HIS A 55 -10.17 4.19 7.99
C HIS A 55 -9.42 4.78 6.78
N GLY A 56 -9.93 4.51 5.58
CA GLY A 56 -9.29 4.94 4.33
C GLY A 56 -9.29 6.46 4.13
N ASP A 57 -10.28 7.17 4.66
CA ASP A 57 -10.34 8.63 4.65
C ASP A 57 -9.27 9.25 5.55
N ALA A 58 -9.08 8.76 6.78
CA ALA A 58 -7.98 9.19 7.65
C ALA A 58 -6.60 8.89 7.04
N ALA A 59 -6.46 7.80 6.30
CA ALA A 59 -5.21 7.51 5.59
C ALA A 59 -4.91 8.53 4.48
N LEU A 60 -5.92 9.02 3.77
CA LEU A 60 -5.75 9.90 2.61
C LEU A 60 -5.88 11.40 2.95
N VAL A 61 -6.56 11.74 4.05
CA VAL A 61 -6.85 13.12 4.46
C VAL A 61 -6.28 13.36 5.84
N GLU A 62 -5.18 14.12 5.90
CA GLU A 62 -4.45 14.38 7.14
C GLU A 62 -5.29 15.08 8.20
N SER A 63 -6.18 16.01 7.83
CA SER A 63 -7.02 16.71 8.81
C SER A 63 -7.95 15.75 9.55
N ILE A 64 -8.59 14.82 8.83
CA ILE A 64 -9.45 13.77 9.43
C ILE A 64 -8.62 12.90 10.39
N ARG A 65 -7.39 12.56 10.01
CA ARG A 65 -6.50 11.79 10.88
C ARG A 65 -6.11 12.55 12.14
N GLN A 66 -5.75 13.82 12.01
CA GLN A 66 -5.32 14.66 13.14
C GLN A 66 -6.45 14.87 14.15
N ASP A 67 -7.70 14.94 13.70
CA ASP A 67 -8.87 15.04 14.60
C ASP A 67 -9.04 13.78 15.48
N ILE A 68 -8.61 12.61 14.99
CA ILE A 68 -8.75 11.33 15.69
C ILE A 68 -7.47 10.96 16.46
N MET A 69 -6.31 11.21 15.85
CA MET A 69 -4.98 10.85 16.35
C MET A 69 -3.97 11.98 16.06
N PRO A 70 -3.96 13.05 16.88
CA PRO A 70 -3.07 14.20 16.69
C PRO A 70 -1.58 13.83 16.66
N ASP A 71 -1.20 12.81 17.42
CA ASP A 71 0.18 12.34 17.57
C ASP A 71 0.61 11.35 16.48
N SER A 72 -0.18 11.20 15.40
CA SER A 72 0.17 10.32 14.28
C SER A 72 1.53 10.69 13.68
N PRO A 73 2.46 9.71 13.51
CA PRO A 73 3.74 9.94 12.85
C PRO A 73 3.57 10.20 11.34
N LEU A 74 2.46 9.75 10.75
CA LEU A 74 2.16 9.90 9.34
C LEU A 74 1.79 11.36 9.01
N LYS A 75 2.44 11.96 8.01
CA LYS A 75 2.24 13.35 7.57
C LYS A 75 1.70 13.43 6.15
N GLY A 76 0.72 14.28 5.92
CA GLY A 76 0.00 14.34 4.65
C GLY A 76 -0.80 13.07 4.35
N ALA A 77 -1.02 12.80 3.07
CA ALA A 77 -1.70 11.60 2.60
C ALA A 77 -0.75 10.38 2.54
N ALA A 78 -1.23 9.22 2.97
CA ALA A 78 -0.54 7.95 2.74
C ALA A 78 -0.45 7.67 1.23
N ASN A 79 0.70 7.15 0.79
CA ASN A 79 0.91 6.67 -0.57
C ASN A 79 1.03 5.14 -0.65
N ILE A 80 1.04 4.46 0.49
CA ILE A 80 0.95 3.00 0.59
C ILE A 80 -0.22 2.65 1.50
N LEU A 81 -1.20 1.94 0.94
CA LEU A 81 -2.36 1.47 1.67
C LEU A 81 -2.26 -0.05 1.88
N ILE A 82 -1.98 -0.47 3.11
CA ILE A 82 -1.92 -1.88 3.48
C ILE A 82 -3.31 -2.33 3.91
N MET A 83 -3.86 -3.27 3.16
CA MET A 83 -5.22 -3.76 3.34
C MET A 83 -5.24 -4.93 4.33
N PRO A 84 -6.31 -5.08 5.14
CA PRO A 84 -6.35 -6.12 6.15
C PRO A 84 -6.51 -7.51 5.53
N ASN A 85 -7.05 -7.63 4.32
CA ASN A 85 -7.20 -8.92 3.62
C ASN A 85 -7.32 -8.71 2.10
N MET A 86 -7.35 -9.83 1.37
CA MET A 86 -7.42 -9.84 -0.10
C MET A 86 -8.73 -9.29 -0.65
N GLU A 87 -9.85 -9.49 0.04
CA GLU A 87 -11.16 -8.98 -0.39
C GLU A 87 -11.19 -7.45 -0.37
N ALA A 88 -10.81 -6.85 0.77
CA ALA A 88 -10.67 -5.41 0.92
C ALA A 88 -9.70 -4.85 -0.13
N ALA A 89 -8.53 -5.48 -0.31
CA ALA A 89 -7.57 -5.07 -1.33
C ALA A 89 -8.16 -5.08 -2.75
N ARG A 90 -8.87 -6.15 -3.12
CA ARG A 90 -9.41 -6.30 -4.47
C ARG A 90 -10.55 -5.32 -4.74
N ILE A 91 -11.44 -5.12 -3.77
CA ILE A 91 -12.54 -4.16 -3.87
C ILE A 91 -11.97 -2.75 -4.00
N SER A 92 -11.12 -2.32 -3.06
CA SER A 92 -10.54 -0.97 -3.06
C SER A 92 -9.74 -0.70 -4.33
N TYR A 93 -8.90 -1.64 -4.78
CA TYR A 93 -8.15 -1.49 -6.03
C TYR A 93 -9.06 -1.30 -7.25
N ASN A 94 -10.12 -2.12 -7.37
CA ASN A 94 -11.03 -2.01 -8.51
C ASN A 94 -11.81 -0.70 -8.49
N LEU A 95 -12.27 -0.25 -7.31
CA LEU A 95 -12.97 1.02 -7.15
C LEU A 95 -12.05 2.18 -7.52
N LEU A 96 -10.84 2.25 -6.96
CA LEU A 96 -9.87 3.30 -7.25
C LEU A 96 -9.48 3.33 -8.74
N ARG A 97 -9.30 2.17 -9.37
CA ARG A 97 -9.00 2.08 -10.80
C ARG A 97 -10.11 2.65 -11.67
N VAL A 98 -11.37 2.40 -11.32
CA VAL A 98 -12.53 2.85 -12.12
C VAL A 98 -12.88 4.31 -11.83
N SER A 99 -12.72 4.77 -10.59
CA SER A 99 -13.02 6.16 -10.20
C SER A 99 -11.92 7.15 -10.57
N SER A 100 -10.69 6.70 -10.78
CA SER A 100 -9.57 7.56 -11.18
C SER A 100 -9.52 7.69 -12.71
N SER A 101 -10.17 8.73 -13.26
CA SER A 101 -10.24 8.99 -14.70
C SER A 101 -8.88 9.14 -15.40
N GLU A 102 -7.86 9.59 -14.67
CA GLU A 102 -6.49 9.80 -15.18
C GLU A 102 -5.47 8.82 -14.59
N GLY A 103 -5.91 7.88 -13.75
CA GLY A 103 -5.03 6.96 -13.03
C GLY A 103 -4.38 5.93 -13.95
N VAL A 104 -3.08 6.07 -14.22
CA VAL A 104 -2.32 5.00 -14.89
C VAL A 104 -2.05 3.88 -13.91
N THR A 105 -2.71 2.75 -14.09
CA THR A 105 -2.45 1.57 -13.26
C THR A 105 -1.26 0.76 -13.77
N VAL A 106 -0.23 0.63 -12.94
CA VAL A 106 0.88 -0.31 -13.12
C VAL A 106 0.67 -1.50 -12.19
N GLY A 107 0.81 -2.72 -12.70
CA GLY A 107 0.64 -3.96 -11.93
C GLY A 107 -0.39 -4.93 -12.51
N PRO A 108 -0.64 -6.05 -11.80
CA PRO A 108 -0.13 -6.36 -10.46
C PRO A 108 1.38 -6.68 -10.47
N VAL A 109 2.10 -6.18 -9.46
CA VAL A 109 3.54 -6.41 -9.26
C VAL A 109 3.69 -7.48 -8.19
N LEU A 110 4.43 -8.55 -8.49
CA LEU A 110 4.81 -9.55 -7.49
C LEU A 110 6.08 -9.09 -6.79
N MET A 111 6.17 -9.34 -5.49
CA MET A 111 7.29 -8.96 -4.63
C MET A 111 7.73 -10.15 -3.79
N GLY A 112 9.00 -10.19 -3.38
CA GLY A 112 9.57 -11.27 -2.58
C GLY A 112 9.96 -12.51 -3.41
N VAL A 113 10.26 -12.32 -4.70
CA VAL A 113 10.61 -13.40 -5.63
C VAL A 113 12.11 -13.34 -5.94
N SER A 114 12.76 -14.51 -6.05
CA SER A 114 14.21 -14.57 -6.31
C SER A 114 14.64 -14.03 -7.67
N LYS A 115 13.70 -13.90 -8.62
CA LYS A 115 13.90 -13.33 -9.95
C LYS A 115 12.66 -12.54 -10.37
N PRO A 116 12.79 -11.48 -11.18
CA PRO A 116 11.66 -10.69 -11.65
C PRO A 116 10.67 -11.54 -12.44
N VAL A 117 9.46 -11.65 -11.90
CA VAL A 117 8.33 -12.33 -12.55
C VAL A 117 7.05 -11.62 -12.15
N HIS A 118 6.20 -11.34 -13.14
CA HIS A 118 4.91 -10.69 -12.91
C HIS A 118 3.81 -11.42 -13.68
N ILE A 119 2.62 -11.49 -13.09
CA ILE A 119 1.48 -12.19 -13.69
C ILE A 119 0.48 -11.15 -14.19
N LEU A 120 0.23 -11.15 -15.49
CA LEU A 120 -0.80 -10.34 -16.10
C LEU A 120 -2.11 -11.13 -16.23
N THR A 121 -3.23 -10.41 -16.20
CA THR A 121 -4.53 -10.98 -16.54
C THR A 121 -4.83 -10.81 -18.03
N PRO A 122 -5.63 -11.69 -18.66
CA PRO A 122 -5.97 -11.59 -20.09
C PRO A 122 -6.61 -10.26 -20.51
N ILE A 123 -7.20 -9.53 -19.56
CA ILE A 123 -7.83 -8.21 -19.77
C ILE A 123 -6.82 -7.04 -19.70
N ALA A 124 -5.51 -7.32 -19.68
CA ALA A 124 -4.48 -6.29 -19.68
C ALA A 124 -4.46 -5.52 -21.01
N SER A 125 -4.44 -4.19 -20.94
CA SER A 125 -4.23 -3.36 -22.13
C SER A 125 -2.79 -3.46 -22.64
N VAL A 126 -2.56 -3.12 -23.91
CA VAL A 126 -1.22 -3.03 -24.50
C VAL A 126 -0.30 -2.15 -23.66
N ARG A 127 -0.79 -0.98 -23.21
CA ARG A 127 -0.05 -0.07 -22.34
C ARG A 127 0.37 -0.74 -21.02
N ARG A 128 -0.50 -1.56 -20.42
CA ARG A 128 -0.16 -2.30 -19.20
C ARG A 128 0.93 -3.33 -19.46
N ILE A 129 0.86 -4.07 -20.57
CA ILE A 129 1.88 -5.05 -20.94
C ILE A 129 3.25 -4.36 -21.09
N VAL A 130 3.31 -3.26 -21.85
CA VAL A 130 4.55 -2.49 -22.04
C VAL A 130 5.12 -1.98 -20.73
N ASN A 131 4.29 -1.39 -19.87
CA ASN A 131 4.74 -0.90 -18.55
C ASN A 131 5.28 -2.02 -17.66
N MET A 132 4.64 -3.19 -17.67
CA MET A 132 5.08 -4.33 -16.85
C MET A 132 6.36 -4.98 -17.37
N VAL A 133 6.57 -4.99 -18.69
CA VAL A 133 7.85 -5.39 -19.28
C VAL A 133 8.96 -4.41 -18.88
N ALA A 134 8.69 -3.11 -18.99
CA ALA A 134 9.66 -2.08 -18.57
C ALA A 134 10.04 -2.24 -17.09
N LEU A 135 9.06 -2.45 -16.22
CA LEU A 135 9.28 -2.72 -14.80
C LEU A 135 10.15 -3.96 -14.58
N ALA A 136 9.79 -5.09 -15.20
CA ALA A 136 10.54 -6.35 -15.06
C ALA A 136 11.99 -6.25 -15.57
N VAL A 137 12.24 -5.50 -16.63
CA VAL A 137 13.60 -5.25 -17.15
C VAL A 137 14.43 -4.45 -16.14
N VAL A 138 13.85 -3.39 -15.55
CA VAL A 138 14.52 -2.60 -14.52
C VAL A 138 14.80 -3.45 -13.27
N GLU A 139 13.83 -4.26 -12.84
CA GLU A 139 14.03 -5.20 -11.72
C GLU A 139 15.11 -6.26 -12.01
N ALA A 140 15.31 -6.66 -13.27
CA ALA A 140 16.34 -7.63 -13.64
C ALA A 140 17.75 -7.02 -13.71
N GLN A 141 17.83 -5.72 -14.01
CA GLN A 141 19.08 -4.96 -14.01
C GLN A 141 19.48 -4.50 -12.60
N THR A 142 18.51 -4.41 -11.70
CA THR A 142 18.71 -4.11 -10.27
C THR A 142 18.60 -5.40 -9.44
N GLU A 143 18.77 -5.34 -8.12
CA GLU A 143 18.48 -6.51 -7.29
C GLU A 143 16.98 -6.85 -7.32
N PRO A 144 16.56 -8.13 -7.40
CA PRO A 144 15.15 -8.52 -7.40
C PRO A 144 14.36 -8.01 -6.17
N LEU A 145 13.05 -7.80 -6.32
CA LEU A 145 12.11 -7.41 -5.24
C LEU A 145 11.74 -8.54 -4.28
#